data_AF-A0A8T1UXW2-F1
#
_entry.id   AF-A0A8T1UXW2-F1
#
_cell.length_a   1.000
_cell.length_b   1.000
_cell.length_c   1.000
_cell.angle_alpha   90.00
_cell.angle_beta   90.00
_cell.angle_gamma   90.00
#
_symmetry.space_group_name_H-M   'P 1'
#
loop_
_entity.id
_entity.type
_entity.pdbx_description
1 polymer ?
#
loop_
_entity_poly.entity_id
_entity_poly.type
_entity_poly.pdbx_seq_one_letter_code
_entity_poly.pdbx_strand_id
1 'polypeptide(L)' 'MTVSDRVWQDRIVPLLDIYATQRSGREAIPADFVIPSETPWPEKAWGIRLGPIVARNVSRFASPTMRAIEK' A
#
# COMPACT_ATOMS: atom_id res chain seq x y z
N MET A 1 12.92 -7.81 -4.93
CA MET A 1 11.71 -8.19 -5.69
C MET A 1 10.89 -6.93 -5.91
N THR A 2 10.96 -6.38 -7.10
CA THR A 2 10.09 -5.28 -7.55
C THR A 2 8.87 -5.93 -8.20
N VAL A 3 7.67 -5.57 -7.77
CA VAL A 3 6.44 -6.11 -8.37
C VAL A 3 6.12 -5.38 -9.67
N SER A 4 5.52 -6.07 -10.64
CA SER A 4 5.11 -5.43 -11.90
C SER A 4 4.01 -4.39 -11.66
N ASP A 5 3.85 -3.43 -12.58
CA ASP A 5 2.82 -2.40 -12.48
C ASP A 5 1.41 -2.97 -12.31
N ARG A 6 1.07 -4.03 -13.05
CA ARG A 6 -0.23 -4.66 -12.95
C ARG A 6 -0.47 -5.27 -11.57
N VAL A 7 0.52 -6.00 -11.04
CA VAL A 7 0.42 -6.59 -9.69
C VAL A 7 0.31 -5.48 -8.64
N TRP A 8 1.06 -4.39 -8.82
CA TRP A 8 0.96 -3.25 -7.93
C TRP A 8 -0.45 -2.65 -7.91
N GLN A 9 -1.01 -2.34 -9.09
CA GLN A 9 -2.34 -1.74 -9.21
C GLN A 9 -3.44 -2.70 -8.70
N ASP A 10 -3.38 -3.98 -9.03
CA ASP A 10 -4.45 -4.94 -8.71
C ASP A 10 -4.40 -5.46 -7.28
N ARG A 11 -3.22 -5.44 -6.62
CA ARG A 11 -3.01 -6.07 -5.32
C ARG A 11 -2.55 -5.11 -4.23
N ILE A 12 -1.70 -4.14 -4.56
CA ILE A 12 -1.08 -3.29 -3.54
C ILE A 12 -1.88 -2.01 -3.35
N VAL A 13 -2.29 -1.32 -4.43
CA VAL A 13 -3.07 -0.08 -4.35
C VAL A 13 -4.34 -0.21 -3.48
N PRO A 14 -5.17 -1.27 -3.63
CA PRO A 14 -6.35 -1.42 -2.77
C PRO A 14 -6.00 -1.56 -1.27
N LEU A 15 -4.85 -2.16 -0.96
CA LEU A 15 -4.39 -2.30 0.43
C LEU A 15 -3.88 -0.96 0.99
N LEU A 16 -3.27 -0.12 0.15
CA LEU A 16 -2.89 1.25 0.52
C LEU A 16 -4.10 2.13 0.77
N ASP A 17 -5.16 1.98 -0.04
CA ASP A 17 -6.42 2.69 0.14
C ASP A 17 -7.10 2.31 1.47
N ILE A 18 -7.16 1.01 1.78
CA ILE A 18 -7.64 0.51 3.08
C ILE A 18 -6.80 1.04 4.26
N TYR A 19 -5.48 1.17 4.08
CA TYR A 19 -4.63 1.79 5.11
C TYR A 19 -4.96 3.27 5.28
N ALA A 20 -5.06 4.00 4.17
CA ALA A 20 -5.29 5.44 4.17
C ALA A 20 -6.65 5.81 4.77
N THR A 21 -7.70 5.04 4.48
CA THR A 21 -9.04 5.22 5.07
C THR A 21 -9.04 5.04 6.59
N GLN A 22 -8.25 4.12 7.13
CA GLN A 22 -8.14 3.90 8.58
C GLN A 22 -7.31 4.96 9.30
N ARG A 23 -6.25 5.50 8.68
CA ARG A 23 -5.34 6.48 9.29
C ARG A 23 -5.53 7.92 8.80
N SER A 24 -6.71 8.22 8.24
CA SER A 24 -7.06 9.55 7.69
C SER A 24 -6.07 10.08 6.64
N GLY A 25 -5.34 9.20 5.95
CA GLY A 25 -4.43 9.53 4.85
C GLY A 25 -3.17 10.33 5.18
N ARG A 26 -2.93 10.68 6.46
CA ARG A 26 -1.82 11.58 6.85
C ARG A 26 -0.56 10.85 7.28
N GLU A 27 -0.67 9.57 7.62
CA GLU A 27 0.44 8.82 8.19
C GLU A 27 1.10 7.92 7.15
N ALA A 28 2.43 7.98 7.09
CA ALA A 28 3.21 7.05 6.29
C ALA A 28 3.01 5.62 6.81
N ILE A 29 3.09 4.63 5.92
CA ILE A 29 3.02 3.22 6.32
C ILE A 29 4.34 2.85 7.00
N PRO A 30 4.32 2.34 8.25
CA PRO A 30 5.52 1.84 8.92
C PRO A 30 6.23 0.76 8.10
N ALA A 31 7.56 0.77 8.10
CA ALA A 31 8.36 -0.14 7.28
C ALA A 31 8.21 -1.63 7.69
N ASP A 32 7.73 -1.90 8.89
CA ASP A 32 7.44 -3.20 9.48
C ASP A 32 5.94 -3.53 9.51
N PHE A 33 5.09 -2.66 8.95
CA PHE A 33 3.64 -2.83 8.99
C PHE A 33 3.20 -4.17 8.39
N VAL A 34 2.38 -4.90 9.16
CA VAL A 34 1.75 -6.16 8.80
C VAL A 34 0.24 -5.98 8.80
N ILE A 35 -0.42 -6.47 7.76
CA ILE A 35 -1.87 -6.41 7.67
C ILE A 35 -2.49 -7.27 8.78
N PRO A 36 -3.32 -6.70 9.67
CA PRO A 36 -3.97 -7.44 10.74
C PRO A 36 -5.08 -8.34 10.20
N SER A 37 -5.40 -9.41 10.94
CA SER A 37 -6.43 -10.38 10.58
C SER A 37 -7.83 -9.92 10.97
N GLU A 38 -8.21 -8.72 10.53
CA GLU A 38 -9.48 -8.08 10.89
C GLU A 38 -10.05 -7.23 9.75
N THR A 39 -11.35 -6.95 9.82
CA THR A 39 -12.00 -5.99 8.91
C THR A 39 -11.40 -4.59 9.10
N PRO A 40 -11.20 -3.79 8.03
CA PRO A 40 -11.67 -3.96 6.66
C PRO A 40 -10.75 -4.77 5.72
N TRP A 41 -9.70 -5.40 6.24
CA TRP A 41 -8.73 -6.10 5.39
C TRP A 41 -9.31 -7.41 4.84
N PRO A 42 -9.11 -7.71 3.53
CA PRO A 42 -9.55 -8.98 2.98
C PRO A 42 -8.71 -10.12 3.54
N GLU A 43 -9.33 -11.27 3.82
CA GLU A 43 -8.67 -12.39 4.51
C GLU A 43 -7.39 -12.87 3.80
N LYS A 44 -7.40 -12.87 2.47
CA LYS A 44 -6.25 -13.21 1.62
C LYS A 44 -5.03 -12.31 1.83
N ALA A 45 -5.21 -11.13 2.43
CA ALA A 45 -4.16 -10.15 2.68
C ALA A 45 -3.66 -10.16 4.13
N TRP A 46 -4.31 -10.92 5.02
CA TRP A 46 -3.90 -11.02 6.41
C TRP A 46 -2.47 -11.59 6.53
N GLY A 47 -1.68 -10.99 7.42
CA GLY A 47 -0.28 -11.38 7.62
C GLY A 47 0.68 -10.92 6.52
N ILE A 48 0.21 -10.27 5.45
CA ILE A 48 1.09 -9.68 4.45
C ILE A 48 1.86 -8.51 5.08
N ARG A 49 3.19 -8.56 4.94
CA ARG A 49 4.09 -7.46 5.33
C ARG A 49 4.03 -6.35 4.29
N LEU A 50 3.03 -5.48 4.40
CA LEU A 50 2.80 -4.38 3.46
C LEU A 50 3.89 -3.30 3.57
N GLY A 51 4.39 -3.02 4.79
CA GLY A 51 5.47 -2.04 5.02
C GLY A 51 6.72 -2.29 4.16
N PRO A 52 7.32 -3.50 4.21
CA PRO A 52 8.49 -3.82 3.40
C PRO A 52 8.23 -3.78 1.88
N ILE A 53 7.00 -4.11 1.45
CA ILE A 53 6.62 -4.03 0.03
C ILE A 53 6.63 -2.57 -0.42
N VAL A 54 6.03 -1.67 0.35
CA VAL A 54 5.99 -0.23 0.05
C VAL A 54 7.39 0.38 0.08
N ALA A 55 8.18 0.10 1.11
CA ALA A 55 9.53 0.64 1.26
C ALA A 55 10.45 0.27 0.07
N ARG A 56 10.31 -0.96 -0.46
CA ARG A 56 11.08 -1.43 -1.63
C ARG A 56 10.59 -0.89 -2.96
N ASN A 57 9.41 -0.27 -3.00
CA ASN A 57 8.78 0.29 -4.20
C ASN A 57 8.58 1.81 -4.05
N VAL A 58 9.35 2.48 -3.19
CA VAL A 58 9.23 3.92 -2.90
C VAL A 58 9.38 4.80 -4.14
N SER A 59 10.18 4.36 -5.13
CA SER A 59 10.34 5.06 -6.42
C SER A 59 9.02 5.27 -7.16
N ARG A 60 8.01 4.42 -6.91
CA ARG A 60 6.69 4.54 -7.51
C ARG A 60 5.91 5.76 -6.97
N PHE A 61 6.20 6.17 -5.74
CA PHE A 61 5.62 7.37 -5.13
C PHE A 61 6.45 8.64 -5.39
N ALA A 62 7.72 8.48 -5.78
CA ALA A 62 8.59 9.58 -6.18
C ALA A 62 8.38 10.02 -7.64
N SER A 63 7.64 9.25 -8.45
CA SER A 63 7.31 9.59 -9.83
C SER A 63 6.27 10.72 -9.88
N PRO A 64 6.52 11.81 -10.65
CA PRO A 64 5.58 12.93 -10.82
C PRO A 64 4.18 12.51 -11.26
N THR A 65 4.06 11.37 -11.93
CA THR A 65 2.81 10.82 -12.48
C THR A 65 1.76 10.50 -11.40
N MET A 66 2.15 10.15 -10.15
CA MET A 66 1.17 9.86 -9.09
C MET A 66 0.64 11.10 -8.36
N ARG A 67 1.29 12.28 -8.49
CA ARG A 67 0.74 13.55 -7.99
C ARG A 67 -0.49 14.03 -8.77
N ALA A 68 -0.74 13.47 -9.96
CA ALA A 68 -1.83 13.89 -10.84
C ALA A 68 -3.17 13.20 -10.55
N ILE A 69 -3.20 12.17 -9.70
CA ILE A 69 -4.44 11.41 -9.39
C ILE A 69 -5.15 11.96 -8.15
N GLU A 70 -4.64 13.07 -7.58
CA GLU A 70 -5.20 13.76 -6.42
C GLU A 70 -5.77 15.16 -6.78
N LYS A 71 -6.20 15.36 -8.03
CA LYS A 71 -6.95 16.55 -8.46
C LYS A 71 -8.35 16.21 -8.92
#